data_AF-A0A2V8L4C5-F1
#
_entry.id   AF-A0A2V8L4C5-F1
#
_cell.length_a   1.000
_cell.length_b   1.000
_cell.length_c   1.000
_cell.angle_alpha   90.00
_cell.angle_beta   90.00
_cell.angle_gamma   90.00
#
_symmetry.space_group_name_H-M   'P 1'
#
loop_
_entity.id
_entity.type
_entity.pdbx_description
1 polymer ?
#
loop_
_entity_poly.entity_id
_entity_poly.type
_entity_poly.pdbx_seq_one_letter_code
_entity_poly.pdbx_strand_id
1 'polypeptide(L)'
;MFIAVLVAACAQPGPAPKPDPAAEERAIRDQDARWLKAAQSRDAAGEAAIFADDGIEYHLHVEPLIGPAAFQAYEVKFFADNPKVSVMWTTDAIQVAASGERRDSNRQSIPGRIGRICDG
;
A
#
# COMPACT_ATOMS: atom_id res chain seq x y z
N MET A 1 -10.23 23.75 -49.90
CA MET A 1 -11.34 23.46 -48.98
C MET A 1 -10.73 23.28 -47.59
N PHE A 2 -10.82 24.33 -46.77
CA PHE A 2 -10.30 24.39 -45.40
C PHE A 2 -11.21 23.54 -44.50
N ILE A 3 -10.66 22.51 -43.84
CA ILE A 3 -11.28 21.93 -42.65
C ILE A 3 -10.34 22.19 -41.49
N ALA A 4 -10.70 23.22 -40.72
CA ALA A 4 -10.17 23.52 -39.41
C ALA A 4 -10.56 22.39 -38.46
N VAL A 5 -9.60 21.53 -38.10
CA VAL A 5 -9.76 20.57 -37.01
C VAL A 5 -9.43 21.29 -35.70
N LEU A 6 -10.49 21.76 -35.08
CA LEU A 6 -10.73 21.99 -33.65
C LEU A 6 -9.53 21.71 -32.71
N VAL A 7 -8.82 22.78 -32.37
CA VAL A 7 -7.95 22.86 -31.19
C VAL A 7 -8.84 23.07 -29.97
N ALA A 8 -9.40 21.99 -29.41
CA ALA A 8 -10.13 22.05 -28.14
C ALA A 8 -10.14 20.68 -27.46
N ALA A 9 -9.15 20.42 -26.60
CA ALA A 9 -9.28 19.68 -25.33
C ALA A 9 -7.91 19.27 -24.73
N CYS A 10 -7.04 20.24 -24.48
CA CYS A 10 -6.13 20.13 -23.33
C CYS A 10 -6.56 21.19 -22.33
N ALA A 11 -7.77 21.03 -21.77
CA ALA A 11 -8.06 21.64 -20.48
C ALA A 11 -7.15 20.93 -19.49
N GLN A 12 -5.96 21.50 -19.29
CA GLN A 12 -5.04 21.05 -18.26
C GLN A 12 -5.84 21.07 -16.96
N PRO A 13 -6.01 19.94 -16.26
CA PRO A 13 -6.67 19.93 -14.98
C PRO A 13 -6.03 21.04 -14.14
N GLY A 14 -6.84 21.92 -13.57
CA GLY A 14 -6.33 22.91 -12.62
C GLY A 14 -5.49 22.18 -11.55
N PRO A 15 -4.50 22.85 -10.93
CA PRO A 15 -3.64 22.22 -9.94
C PRO A 15 -4.49 21.44 -8.95
N ALA A 16 -4.23 20.13 -8.82
CA ALA A 16 -4.94 19.30 -7.86
C ALA A 16 -4.88 20.00 -6.49
N PRO A 17 -5.98 19.99 -5.72
CA PRO A 17 -5.96 20.56 -4.37
C PRO A 17 -4.74 20.04 -3.63
N LYS A 18 -3.98 20.95 -3.01
CA LYS A 18 -2.82 20.53 -2.20
C LYS A 18 -3.31 19.54 -1.15
N PRO A 19 -2.63 18.39 -0.97
CA PRO A 19 -2.99 17.43 0.06
C PRO A 19 -3.00 18.11 1.43
N ASP A 20 -4.00 17.81 2.25
CA ASP A 20 -3.98 18.15 3.68
C ASP A 20 -3.17 17.08 4.40
N PRO A 21 -1.94 17.37 4.86
CA PRO A 21 -1.06 16.34 5.41
C PRO A 21 -1.67 15.65 6.63
N ALA A 22 -2.48 16.35 7.43
CA ALA A 22 -3.11 15.77 8.61
C ALA A 22 -4.25 14.79 8.25
N ALA A 23 -5.04 15.13 7.23
CA ALA A 23 -6.08 14.24 6.71
C ALA A 23 -5.47 13.00 6.03
N GLU A 24 -4.41 13.19 5.25
CA GLU A 24 -3.69 12.10 4.60
C GLU A 24 -3.02 11.18 5.63
N GLU A 25 -2.38 11.73 6.67
CA GLU A 25 -1.80 10.92 7.75
C GLU A 25 -2.87 10.06 8.43
N ARG A 26 -4.03 10.66 8.74
CA ARG A 26 -5.15 9.91 9.34
C ARG A 26 -5.63 8.80 8.41
N ALA A 27 -5.78 9.08 7.12
CA ALA A 27 -6.20 8.08 6.13
C ALA A 27 -5.21 6.90 6.06
N ILE A 28 -3.90 7.18 6.12
CA ILE A 28 -2.85 6.15 6.18
C ILE A 28 -2.99 5.32 7.45
N ARG A 29 -3.14 5.94 8.64
CA ARG A 29 -3.32 5.21 9.91
C ARG A 29 -4.54 4.31 9.89
N ASP A 30 -5.66 4.81 9.35
CA ASP A 30 -6.88 4.03 9.24
C ASP A 30 -6.72 2.86 8.27
N GLN A 31 -5.95 3.03 7.19
CA GLN A 31 -5.62 1.97 6.23
C GLN A 31 -4.68 0.93 6.84
N ASP A 32 -3.64 1.35 7.54
CA ASP A 32 -2.70 0.47 8.23
C ASP A 32 -3.42 -0.38 9.29
N ALA A 33 -4.32 0.22 10.08
CA ALA A 33 -5.12 -0.51 11.06
C ALA A 33 -6.03 -1.58 10.41
N ARG A 34 -6.58 -1.29 9.21
CA ARG A 34 -7.35 -2.28 8.43
C ARG A 34 -6.45 -3.42 7.95
N TRP A 35 -5.24 -3.08 7.50
CA TRP A 35 -4.25 -4.08 7.09
C TRP A 35 -3.88 -5.00 8.24
N LEU A 36 -3.51 -4.43 9.38
CA LEU A 36 -3.10 -5.20 10.55
C LEU A 36 -4.21 -6.14 11.00
N LYS A 37 -5.46 -5.67 10.98
CA LYS A 37 -6.61 -6.50 11.33
C LYS A 37 -6.77 -7.68 10.36
N ALA A 38 -6.65 -7.44 9.05
CA ALA A 38 -6.72 -8.49 8.04
C ALA A 38 -5.62 -9.54 8.23
N ALA A 39 -4.37 -9.09 8.44
CA ALA A 39 -3.22 -9.94 8.72
C ALA A 39 -3.40 -10.78 10.00
N GLN A 40 -3.92 -10.18 11.08
CA GLN A 40 -4.22 -10.89 12.32
C GLN A 40 -5.31 -11.95 12.15
N SER A 41 -6.29 -11.69 11.27
CA SER A 41 -7.32 -12.68 10.90
C SER A 41 -6.87 -13.68 9.84
N ARG A 42 -5.65 -13.56 9.31
CA ARG A 42 -5.11 -14.36 8.19
C ARG A 42 -5.98 -14.27 6.95
N ASP A 43 -6.53 -13.09 6.70
CA ASP A 43 -7.42 -12.78 5.59
C ASP A 43 -6.61 -12.24 4.41
N ALA A 44 -6.01 -13.15 3.64
CA ALA A 44 -5.18 -12.79 2.48
C ALA A 44 -5.92 -11.93 1.44
N ALA A 45 -7.25 -12.10 1.31
CA ALA A 45 -8.06 -11.28 0.40
C ALA A 45 -8.26 -9.87 0.96
N GLY A 46 -8.51 -9.76 2.27
CA GLY A 46 -8.59 -8.49 2.98
C GLY A 46 -7.28 -7.71 2.96
N GLU A 47 -6.15 -8.39 3.07
CA GLU A 47 -4.84 -7.75 2.91
C GLU A 47 -4.63 -7.25 1.47
N ALA A 48 -4.96 -8.08 0.47
CA ALA A 48 -4.82 -7.70 -0.93
C ALA A 48 -5.70 -6.54 -1.38
N ALA A 49 -6.88 -6.37 -0.77
CA ALA A 49 -7.78 -5.26 -1.08
C ALA A 49 -7.22 -3.87 -0.71
N ILE A 50 -6.08 -3.81 -0.03
CA ILE A 50 -5.43 -2.54 0.37
C ILE A 50 -4.53 -2.01 -0.75
N PHE A 51 -4.04 -2.88 -1.61
CA PHE A 51 -3.14 -2.52 -2.70
C PHE A 51 -3.94 -1.95 -3.88
N ALA A 52 -3.36 -0.93 -4.51
CA ALA A 52 -3.81 -0.48 -5.82
C ALA A 52 -3.54 -1.58 -6.88
N ASP A 53 -4.21 -1.50 -8.03
CA ASP A 53 -4.04 -2.48 -9.11
C ASP A 53 -2.58 -2.60 -9.60
N ASP A 54 -1.84 -1.49 -9.56
CA ASP A 54 -0.42 -1.39 -9.88
C ASP A 54 0.49 -1.31 -8.65
N GLY A 55 -0.06 -1.58 -7.46
CA GLY A 55 0.70 -1.57 -6.21
C GLY A 55 1.83 -2.59 -6.23
N ILE A 56 3.00 -2.20 -5.72
CA ILE A 56 4.17 -3.08 -5.65
C ILE A 56 4.54 -3.27 -4.18
N GLU A 57 4.76 -4.51 -3.80
CA GLU A 57 5.26 -4.85 -2.47
C GLU A 57 6.57 -5.63 -2.57
N TYR A 58 7.50 -5.35 -1.66
CA TYR A 58 8.79 -6.00 -1.63
C TYR A 58 8.91 -6.86 -0.38
N HIS A 59 9.22 -8.14 -0.58
CA HIS A 59 9.57 -9.05 0.50
C HIS A 59 11.04 -9.42 0.40
N LEU A 60 11.67 -9.62 1.55
CA LEU A 60 13.07 -10.08 1.60
C LEU A 60 13.22 -11.39 0.84
N HIS A 61 14.11 -11.38 -0.15
CA HIS A 61 14.46 -12.52 -1.01
C HIS A 61 13.32 -13.05 -1.89
N VAL A 62 12.31 -12.22 -2.16
CA VAL A 62 11.23 -12.51 -3.09
C VAL A 62 11.27 -11.48 -4.21
N GLU A 63 10.92 -11.90 -5.42
CA GLU A 63 10.70 -10.95 -6.52
C GLU A 63 9.53 -10.00 -6.18
N PRO A 64 9.53 -8.76 -6.70
CA PRO A 64 8.47 -7.80 -6.40
C PRO A 64 7.09 -8.34 -6.75
N LEU A 65 6.14 -8.19 -5.83
CA LEU A 65 4.75 -8.59 -6.04
C LEU A 65 4.01 -7.42 -6.67
N ILE A 66 3.37 -7.64 -7.82
CA ILE A 66 2.67 -6.58 -8.56
C ILE A 66 1.17 -6.85 -8.53
N GLY A 67 0.44 -5.94 -7.90
CA GLY A 67 -1.01 -5.90 -7.81
C GLY A 67 -1.62 -6.88 -6.80
N PRO A 68 -2.93 -6.75 -6.53
CA PRO A 68 -3.61 -7.46 -5.46
C PRO A 68 -3.56 -8.99 -5.61
N ALA A 69 -3.65 -9.50 -6.84
CA ALA A 69 -3.67 -10.94 -7.09
C ALA A 69 -2.33 -11.63 -6.76
N ALA A 70 -1.21 -10.98 -7.07
CA ALA A 70 0.12 -11.51 -6.76
C ALA A 70 0.35 -11.55 -5.24
N PHE A 71 -0.05 -10.48 -4.56
CA PHE A 71 0.05 -10.40 -3.11
C PHE A 71 -0.86 -11.38 -2.38
N GLN A 72 -2.13 -11.53 -2.81
CA GLN A 72 -3.03 -12.52 -2.23
C GLN A 72 -2.47 -13.95 -2.34
N ALA A 73 -1.90 -14.30 -3.49
CA ALA A 73 -1.29 -15.62 -3.69
C ALA A 73 -0.08 -15.84 -2.77
N TYR A 74 0.72 -14.80 -2.56
CA TYR A 74 1.82 -14.83 -1.61
C TYR A 74 1.34 -15.05 -0.16
N GLU A 75 0.35 -14.27 0.30
CA GLU A 75 -0.15 -14.39 1.69
C GLU A 75 -0.83 -15.73 1.97
N VAL A 76 -1.58 -16.28 1.00
CA VAL A 76 -2.14 -17.64 1.11
C VAL A 76 -1.02 -18.66 1.33
N LYS A 77 0.07 -18.55 0.56
CA LYS A 77 1.24 -19.43 0.73
C LYS A 77 1.93 -19.20 2.07
N PHE A 78 2.14 -17.94 2.45
CA PHE A 78 2.79 -17.58 3.70
C PHE A 78 2.05 -18.15 4.91
N PHE A 79 0.73 -17.99 4.98
CA PHE A 79 -0.07 -18.56 6.07
C PHE A 79 -0.13 -20.09 6.03
N ALA A 80 -0.11 -20.72 4.87
CA ALA A 80 -0.04 -22.18 4.76
C ALA A 80 1.29 -22.73 5.28
N ASP A 81 2.40 -22.09 4.93
CA ASP A 81 3.76 -22.48 5.36
C ASP A 81 4.00 -22.18 6.85
N ASN A 82 3.32 -21.16 7.40
CA ASN A 82 3.50 -20.70 8.77
C ASN A 82 2.19 -20.77 9.57
N PRO A 83 1.67 -21.97 9.88
CA PRO A 83 0.33 -22.13 10.46
C PRO A 83 0.17 -21.56 11.87
N LYS A 84 1.28 -21.28 12.57
CA LYS A 84 1.33 -20.72 13.92
C LYS A 84 1.78 -19.26 13.96
N VAL A 85 1.93 -18.62 12.79
CA VAL A 85 2.37 -17.23 12.73
C VAL A 85 1.33 -16.33 13.40
N SER A 86 1.84 -15.37 14.18
CA SER A 86 1.06 -14.25 14.70
C SER A 86 1.72 -12.99 14.20
N VAL A 87 0.93 -12.14 13.54
CA VAL A 87 1.41 -10.92 12.90
C VAL A 87 1.02 -9.72 13.74
N MET A 88 2.00 -8.88 14.06
CA MET A 88 1.80 -7.63 14.78
C MET A 88 2.75 -6.58 14.23
N TRP A 89 2.29 -5.35 14.07
CA TRP A 89 3.18 -4.22 13.85
C TRP A 89 2.65 -2.95 14.52
N THR A 90 3.54 -1.98 14.65
CA THR A 90 3.20 -0.62 15.06
C THR A 90 3.77 0.37 14.05
N THR A 91 3.00 1.40 13.73
CA THR A 91 3.43 2.52 12.88
C THR A 91 4.40 3.41 13.63
N ASP A 92 5.66 3.45 13.19
CA ASP A 92 6.71 4.27 13.81
C ASP A 92 6.63 5.72 13.33
N ALA A 93 6.40 5.94 12.03
CA ALA A 93 6.30 7.27 11.43
C ALA A 93 5.52 7.23 10.12
N ILE A 94 4.74 8.30 9.87
CA ILE A 94 4.07 8.54 8.59
C ILE A 94 4.62 9.84 8.00
N GLN A 95 4.94 9.81 6.71
CA GLN A 95 5.42 10.97 5.96
C GLN A 95 4.52 11.18 4.74
N VAL A 96 3.96 12.38 4.63
CA VAL A 96 3.14 12.80 3.49
C VAL A 96 3.94 13.83 2.70
N ALA A 97 4.28 13.51 1.46
CA ALA A 97 4.99 14.42 0.58
C ALA A 97 4.07 15.54 0.11
N ALA A 98 4.64 16.71 -0.17
CA ALA A 98 3.88 17.85 -0.71
C ALA A 98 3.30 17.56 -2.11
N SER A 99 3.83 16.56 -2.82
CA SER A 99 3.31 16.01 -4.08
C SER A 99 2.02 15.20 -3.91
N GLY A 100 1.68 14.81 -2.67
CA GLY A 100 0.59 13.88 -2.37
C GLY A 100 1.01 12.41 -2.35
N GLU A 101 2.29 12.11 -2.63
CA GLU A 101 2.86 10.79 -2.39
C GLU A 101 2.93 10.52 -0.89
N ARG A 102 2.68 9.27 -0.50
CA ARG A 102 2.54 8.87 0.90
C ARG A 102 3.47 7.72 1.20
N ARG A 103 4.13 7.79 2.36
CA ARG A 103 5.00 6.73 2.87
C ARG A 103 4.65 6.41 4.31
N ASP A 104 4.41 5.14 4.57
CA ASP A 104 4.25 4.59 5.92
C ASP A 104 5.46 3.71 6.27
N SER A 105 5.91 3.76 7.51
CA SER A 105 7.01 2.96 8.02
C SER A 105 6.58 2.20 9.26
N ASN A 106 6.48 0.88 9.11
CA ASN A 106 6.04 0.00 10.18
C ASN A 106 7.19 -0.84 10.76
N ARG A 107 7.12 -1.07 12.07
CA ARG A 107 7.95 -2.07 12.74
C ARG A 107 7.14 -3.36 12.90
N GLN A 108 7.47 -4.36 12.10
CA GLN A 108 6.80 -5.65 12.17
C GLN A 108 7.47 -6.57 13.20
N SER A 109 6.64 -7.17 14.03
CA SER A 109 6.99 -8.20 15.00
C SER A 109 6.37 -9.52 14.56
N ILE A 110 7.07 -10.27 13.73
CA ILE A 110 6.75 -11.67 13.43
C ILE A 110 7.68 -12.55 14.29
N PRO A 111 7.18 -13.55 15.04
CA PRO A 111 8.04 -14.51 15.74
C PRO A 111 9.03 -15.16 14.76
N GLY A 112 10.32 -14.86 14.90
CA GLY A 112 11.38 -15.35 14.00
C GLY A 112 11.80 -14.42 12.86
N ARG A 113 11.17 -13.25 12.69
CA ARG A 113 11.58 -12.21 11.72
C ARG A 113 11.19 -10.82 12.25
N ILE A 114 12.12 -10.13 12.90
CA ILE A 114 11.96 -8.71 13.25
C ILE A 114 12.51 -7.90 12.07
N GLY A 115 11.64 -7.23 11.32
CA GLY A 115 12.01 -6.40 10.18
C GLY A 115 11.32 -5.04 10.24
N ARG A 116 12.04 -3.98 9.88
CA ARG A 116 11.40 -2.72 9.48
C ARG A 116 10.82 -2.94 8.09
N ILE A 117 9.51 -2.76 7.93
CA ILE A 117 8.92 -2.62 6.59
C ILE A 117 9.20 -1.17 6.20
N CYS A 118 10.37 -0.97 5.61
CA CYS A 118 10.72 0.26 4.92
C CYS A 118 10.95 -0.13 3.47
N ASP A 119 9.87 -0.28 2.71
CA ASP A 119 10.00 -0.39 1.26
C ASP A 119 10.23 1.01 0.67
N GLY A 120 11.00 1.02 -0.41
CA GLY A 120 11.69 2.17 -1.00
C GLY A 120 10.81 3.37 -1.30
#